data_AF-A0A0B0CZ54-F1
#
_entry.id   AF-A0A0B0CZ54-F1
#
_cell.length_a   1.000
_cell.length_b   1.000
_cell.length_c   1.000
_cell.angle_alpha   90.00
_cell.angle_beta   90.00
_cell.angle_gamma   90.00
#
_symmetry.space_group_name_H-M   'P 1'
#
loop_
_entity.id
_entity.type
_entity.pdbx_description
1 polymer ?
#
loop_
_entity_poly.entity_id
_entity_poly.type
_entity_poly.pdbx_seq_one_letter_code
_entity_poly.pdbx_strand_id
1 'polypeptide(L)'
;DQSGGSTPKALAAYGVPEDSYSGEDEMFDLVHDMRTRIITSPSFSSDKILGAILFEQTMDREIEGKYTADYLAEQGVVPFLKVDKGLAEQENGVQLMKPIHDLDETLSRANERNIFGTKMRSVIHEPNRNGIKAVVDQQFDVGKRIIEAGLVPIIEPEVNIHSDNKEECEEILKEEILKHLNDLSNDQNVMLKLTIPTKANQYKELIDHPRVARVVALSGGYSRDEANEKLKENDGLIASFSRALADDLNANQSDEEFNTA
;
A
#
# COMPACT_ATOMS: atom_id res chain seq x y z
N ASP A 1 -3.56 -5.69 -1.65
CA ASP A 1 -2.63 -6.30 -0.66
C ASP A 1 -3.25 -6.63 0.71
N GLN A 2 -4.57 -6.80 0.82
CA GLN A 2 -5.22 -7.18 2.09
C GLN A 2 -4.71 -8.55 2.56
N SER A 3 -4.22 -8.60 3.80
CA SER A 3 -3.78 -9.81 4.49
C SER A 3 -4.97 -10.63 5.00
N GLY A 4 -4.74 -11.87 5.45
CA GLY A 4 -5.79 -12.72 6.03
C GLY A 4 -6.70 -12.02 7.04
N GLY A 5 -6.13 -11.26 7.99
CA GLY A 5 -6.93 -10.52 8.98
C GLY A 5 -7.76 -9.34 8.44
N SER A 6 -7.53 -8.86 7.21
CA SER A 6 -8.29 -7.78 6.58
C SER A 6 -9.10 -8.22 5.35
N THR A 7 -8.91 -9.45 4.89
CA THR A 7 -9.69 -10.07 3.81
C THR A 7 -11.19 -10.16 4.12
N PRO A 8 -11.66 -10.59 5.33
CA PRO A 8 -13.09 -10.67 5.63
C PRO A 8 -13.81 -9.34 5.42
N LYS A 9 -13.22 -8.25 5.90
CA LYS A 9 -13.78 -6.89 5.74
C LYS A 9 -13.82 -6.45 4.26
N ALA A 10 -12.86 -6.86 3.45
CA ALA A 10 -12.84 -6.56 2.03
C ALA A 10 -13.90 -7.36 1.26
N LEU A 11 -14.04 -8.65 1.55
CA LEU A 11 -15.10 -9.51 0.98
C LEU A 11 -16.50 -9.03 1.38
N ALA A 12 -16.69 -8.68 2.66
CA ALA A 12 -17.97 -8.15 3.13
C ALA A 12 -18.35 -6.85 2.42
N ALA A 13 -17.40 -5.93 2.20
CA ALA A 13 -17.62 -4.72 1.42
C ALA A 13 -17.96 -5.02 -0.05
N TYR A 14 -17.38 -6.09 -0.61
CA TYR A 14 -17.67 -6.61 -1.95
C TYR A 14 -19.00 -7.40 -2.02
N GLY A 15 -19.75 -7.52 -0.93
CA GLY A 15 -21.04 -8.23 -0.89
C GLY A 15 -20.92 -9.73 -0.65
N VAL A 16 -19.77 -10.22 -0.19
CA VAL A 16 -19.53 -11.62 0.23
C VAL A 16 -19.41 -11.65 1.77
N PRO A 17 -20.50 -11.91 2.51
CA PRO A 17 -20.49 -11.88 3.97
C PRO A 17 -19.71 -13.07 4.57
N GLU A 18 -19.28 -12.93 5.82
CA GLU A 18 -18.39 -13.91 6.49
C GLU A 18 -19.03 -15.30 6.66
N ASP A 19 -20.35 -15.40 6.62
CA ASP A 19 -21.10 -16.67 6.68
C ASP A 19 -21.21 -17.39 5.32
N SER A 20 -20.66 -16.81 4.25
CA SER A 20 -20.67 -17.37 2.89
C SER A 20 -19.49 -18.29 2.57
N TYR A 21 -18.53 -18.45 3.49
CA TYR A 21 -17.36 -19.32 3.31
C TYR A 21 -16.95 -20.00 4.63
N SER A 22 -16.25 -21.12 4.52
CA SER A 22 -15.82 -21.97 5.62
C SER A 22 -14.29 -22.06 5.68
N GLY A 23 -13.70 -21.32 6.61
CA GLY A 23 -12.26 -21.35 6.86
C GLY A 23 -11.44 -20.45 5.94
N GLU A 24 -10.11 -20.50 6.12
CA GLU A 24 -9.20 -19.55 5.45
C GLU A 24 -9.01 -19.86 3.96
N ASP A 25 -8.96 -21.13 3.57
CA ASP A 25 -8.70 -21.52 2.18
C ASP A 25 -9.79 -21.00 1.23
N GLU A 26 -11.07 -21.23 1.57
CA GLU A 26 -12.21 -20.75 0.78
C GLU A 26 -12.29 -19.21 0.77
N MET A 27 -11.98 -18.56 1.90
CA MET A 27 -11.88 -17.10 1.97
C MET A 27 -10.80 -16.57 1.01
N PHE A 28 -9.64 -17.25 0.93
CA PHE A 28 -8.55 -16.85 0.05
C PHE A 28 -8.84 -17.13 -1.43
N ASP A 29 -9.64 -18.15 -1.74
CA ASP A 29 -10.13 -18.39 -3.10
C ASP A 29 -11.10 -17.27 -3.53
N LEU A 30 -12.08 -16.92 -2.68
CA LEU A 30 -13.04 -15.85 -2.99
C LEU A 30 -12.39 -14.47 -3.18
N VAL A 31 -11.40 -14.12 -2.35
CA VAL A 31 -10.69 -12.85 -2.54
C VAL A 31 -9.79 -12.89 -3.78
N HIS A 32 -9.30 -14.07 -4.17
CA HIS A 32 -8.55 -14.23 -5.42
C HIS A 32 -9.48 -14.06 -6.63
N ASP A 33 -10.69 -14.60 -6.59
CA ASP A 33 -11.70 -14.41 -7.65
C ASP A 33 -12.08 -12.94 -7.78
N MET A 34 -12.31 -12.24 -6.67
CA MET A 34 -12.54 -10.80 -6.65
C MET A 34 -11.38 -10.03 -7.30
N ARG A 35 -10.13 -10.35 -6.93
CA ARG A 35 -8.93 -9.71 -7.48
C ARG A 35 -8.77 -10.01 -8.97
N THR A 36 -9.02 -11.24 -9.38
CA THR A 36 -8.99 -11.67 -10.78
C THR A 36 -9.98 -10.86 -11.58
N ARG A 37 -11.25 -10.76 -11.13
CA ARG A 37 -12.29 -9.96 -11.81
C ARG A 37 -11.91 -8.49 -11.97
N ILE A 38 -11.28 -7.89 -10.95
CA ILE A 38 -10.78 -6.52 -11.03
C ILE A 38 -9.66 -6.41 -12.07
N ILE A 39 -8.66 -7.30 -12.02
CA ILE A 39 -7.45 -7.22 -12.86
C ILE A 39 -7.75 -7.53 -14.34
N THR A 40 -8.68 -8.44 -14.63
CA THR A 40 -9.08 -8.79 -15.99
C THR A 40 -10.16 -7.86 -16.55
N SER A 41 -10.63 -6.89 -15.77
CA SER A 41 -11.61 -5.89 -16.24
C SER A 41 -10.98 -5.02 -17.33
N PRO A 42 -11.71 -4.69 -18.41
CA PRO A 42 -11.26 -3.71 -19.40
C PRO A 42 -10.96 -2.32 -18.81
N SER A 43 -11.54 -2.00 -17.65
CA SER A 43 -11.30 -0.74 -16.92
C SER A 43 -9.98 -0.73 -16.17
N PHE A 44 -9.35 -1.90 -15.97
CA PHE A 44 -8.02 -2.05 -15.39
C PHE A 44 -6.94 -1.83 -16.45
N SER A 45 -6.68 -0.57 -16.78
CA SER A 45 -5.74 -0.17 -17.83
C SER A 45 -4.50 0.54 -17.28
N SER A 46 -3.33 0.26 -17.89
CA SER A 46 -2.07 0.95 -17.64
C SER A 46 -2.09 2.45 -17.95
N ASP A 47 -3.11 2.94 -18.67
CA ASP A 47 -3.30 4.37 -18.92
C ASP A 47 -3.57 5.16 -17.63
N LYS A 48 -4.12 4.48 -16.61
CA LYS A 48 -4.49 5.08 -15.32
C LYS A 48 -3.86 4.39 -14.13
N ILE A 49 -3.63 3.08 -14.21
CA ILE A 49 -3.09 2.26 -13.12
C ILE A 49 -1.65 1.91 -13.44
N LEU A 50 -0.70 2.58 -12.77
CA LEU A 50 0.72 2.38 -13.02
C LEU A 50 1.30 1.16 -12.29
N GLY A 51 0.68 0.75 -11.18
CA GLY A 51 1.16 -0.36 -10.38
C GLY A 51 0.10 -0.91 -9.44
N ALA A 52 0.27 -2.17 -9.04
CA ALA A 52 -0.64 -2.88 -8.15
C ALA A 52 0.13 -3.57 -7.03
N ILE A 53 -0.35 -3.41 -5.78
CA ILE A 53 0.28 -4.00 -4.60
C ILE A 53 -0.46 -5.29 -4.23
N LEU A 54 0.27 -6.40 -4.32
CA LEU A 54 -0.18 -7.76 -4.08
C LEU A 54 -0.03 -8.15 -2.61
N PHE A 55 -0.90 -9.06 -2.18
CA PHE A 55 -0.65 -9.85 -0.98
C PHE A 55 0.19 -11.08 -1.33
N GLU A 56 0.95 -11.59 -0.38
CA GLU A 56 1.88 -12.72 -0.57
C GLU A 56 1.22 -13.93 -1.24
N GLN A 57 0.03 -14.34 -0.81
CA GLN A 57 -0.66 -15.45 -1.47
C GLN A 57 -1.11 -15.14 -2.90
N THR A 58 -1.41 -13.88 -3.24
CA THR A 58 -1.80 -13.50 -4.61
C THR A 58 -0.61 -13.55 -5.55
N MET A 59 0.59 -13.22 -5.07
CA MET A 59 1.83 -13.35 -5.85
C MET A 59 2.04 -14.78 -6.37
N ASP A 60 1.70 -15.80 -5.57
CA ASP A 60 1.85 -17.21 -5.95
C ASP A 60 0.64 -17.81 -6.67
N ARG A 61 -0.44 -17.05 -6.85
CA ARG A 61 -1.63 -17.47 -7.59
C ARG A 61 -1.59 -16.99 -9.03
N GLU A 62 -2.33 -17.69 -9.87
CA GLU A 62 -2.40 -17.41 -11.30
C GLU A 62 -3.67 -16.65 -11.69
N ILE A 63 -3.55 -15.82 -12.72
CA ILE A 63 -4.63 -15.17 -13.47
C ILE A 63 -4.44 -15.57 -14.94
N GLU A 64 -5.48 -16.17 -15.52
CA GLU A 64 -5.47 -16.65 -16.91
C GLU A 64 -4.25 -17.53 -17.27
N GLY A 65 -3.82 -18.37 -16.32
CA GLY A 65 -2.72 -19.32 -16.49
C GLY A 65 -1.31 -18.72 -16.38
N LYS A 66 -1.18 -17.50 -15.85
CA LYS A 66 0.10 -16.83 -15.57
C LYS A 66 0.14 -16.40 -14.12
N TYR A 67 1.32 -16.41 -13.49
CA TYR A 67 1.46 -15.82 -12.16
C TYR A 67 1.00 -14.36 -12.17
N THR A 68 0.35 -13.94 -11.08
CA THR A 68 -0.33 -12.63 -11.04
C THR A 68 0.60 -11.46 -11.38
N ALA A 69 1.85 -11.48 -10.91
CA ALA A 69 2.82 -10.44 -11.19
C ALA A 69 3.20 -10.37 -12.69
N ASP A 70 3.37 -11.53 -13.33
CA ASP A 70 3.66 -11.60 -14.77
C ASP A 70 2.47 -11.11 -15.61
N TYR A 71 1.25 -11.49 -15.22
CA TYR A 71 0.04 -11.00 -15.88
C TYR A 71 -0.05 -9.47 -15.81
N LEU A 72 0.14 -8.89 -14.63
CA LEU A 72 0.15 -7.43 -14.45
C LEU A 72 1.20 -6.74 -15.31
N ALA A 73 2.42 -7.27 -15.34
CA ALA A 73 3.51 -6.71 -16.13
C ALA A 73 3.18 -6.71 -17.63
N GLU A 74 2.54 -7.75 -18.15
CA GLU A 74 2.06 -7.80 -19.53
C GLU A 74 0.96 -6.77 -19.83
N GLN A 75 0.12 -6.45 -18.83
CA GLN A 75 -0.85 -5.35 -18.92
C GLN A 75 -0.20 -3.96 -18.76
N GLY A 76 1.12 -3.88 -18.59
CA GLY A 76 1.83 -2.61 -18.35
C GLY A 76 1.69 -2.06 -16.93
N VAL A 77 1.25 -2.89 -15.97
CA VAL A 77 1.05 -2.53 -14.56
C VAL A 77 2.18 -3.10 -13.71
N VAL A 78 2.91 -2.25 -12.99
CA VAL A 78 4.07 -2.66 -12.20
C VAL A 78 3.65 -3.42 -10.93
N PRO A 79 4.10 -4.68 -10.72
CA PRO A 79 3.71 -5.47 -9.56
C PRO A 79 4.56 -5.14 -8.32
N PHE A 80 3.90 -4.90 -7.19
CA PHE A 80 4.52 -4.70 -5.88
C PHE A 80 4.03 -5.77 -4.90
N LEU A 81 4.81 -6.05 -3.85
CA LEU A 81 4.44 -7.01 -2.80
C LEU A 81 4.37 -6.35 -1.42
N LYS A 82 3.28 -6.55 -0.69
CA LYS A 82 3.24 -6.22 0.74
C LYS A 82 4.08 -7.22 1.55
N VAL A 83 5.01 -6.72 2.36
CA VAL A 83 5.93 -7.55 3.17
C VAL A 83 5.75 -7.41 4.69
N ASP A 84 5.03 -6.39 5.19
CA ASP A 84 4.76 -6.30 6.63
C ASP A 84 3.84 -7.43 7.11
N LYS A 85 4.08 -7.89 8.35
CA LYS A 85 3.28 -8.93 9.02
C LYS A 85 2.27 -8.32 10.01
N GLY A 86 1.82 -7.09 9.73
CA GLY A 86 0.89 -6.33 10.56
C GLY A 86 1.57 -5.44 11.59
N LEU A 87 0.75 -4.85 12.47
CA LEU A 87 1.15 -3.84 13.45
C LEU A 87 1.42 -4.44 14.83
N ALA A 88 2.43 -3.92 15.52
CA ALA A 88 2.63 -4.12 16.95
C ALA A 88 1.58 -3.36 17.77
N GLU A 89 1.58 -3.59 19.08
CA GLU A 89 0.75 -2.84 20.02
C GLU A 89 1.07 -1.35 19.96
N GLN A 90 0.08 -0.51 20.26
CA GLN A 90 0.27 0.93 20.30
C GLN A 90 1.13 1.30 21.50
N GLU A 91 2.25 1.97 21.24
CA GLU A 91 3.16 2.49 22.25
C GLU A 91 3.70 3.85 21.78
N ASN A 92 3.86 4.81 22.70
CA ASN A 92 4.37 6.15 22.38
C ASN A 92 3.62 6.81 21.20
N GLY A 93 2.30 6.66 21.16
CA GLY A 93 1.47 7.30 20.14
C GLY A 93 1.59 6.72 18.73
N VAL A 94 2.23 5.57 18.56
CA VAL A 94 2.44 4.91 17.25
C VAL A 94 2.24 3.40 17.33
N GLN A 95 2.10 2.77 16.19
CA GLN A 95 2.16 1.32 16.02
C GLN A 95 3.27 0.98 15.00
N LEU A 96 4.35 0.39 15.50
CA LEU A 96 5.42 -0.16 14.67
C LEU A 96 4.92 -1.38 13.87
N MET A 97 5.70 -1.80 12.87
CA MET A 97 5.51 -3.10 12.23
C MET A 97 5.89 -4.22 13.20
N LYS A 98 5.17 -5.34 13.16
CA LYS A 98 5.63 -6.58 13.81
C LYS A 98 6.97 -7.03 13.18
N PRO A 99 7.83 -7.73 13.93
CA PRO A 99 9.05 -8.32 13.38
C PRO A 99 8.76 -9.17 12.13
N ILE A 100 9.57 -9.00 11.09
CA ILE A 100 9.49 -9.75 9.84
C ILE A 100 10.66 -10.75 9.82
N HIS A 101 10.45 -11.92 10.42
CA HIS A 101 11.50 -12.93 10.60
C HIS A 101 11.94 -13.60 9.30
N ASP A 102 11.04 -13.65 8.32
CA ASP A 102 11.14 -14.32 7.02
C ASP A 102 11.40 -13.34 5.86
N LEU A 103 11.89 -12.12 6.15
CA LEU A 103 12.03 -11.07 5.13
C LEU A 103 12.92 -11.54 3.96
N ASP A 104 14.09 -12.11 4.23
CA ASP A 104 15.04 -12.47 3.16
C ASP A 104 14.47 -13.57 2.24
N GLU A 105 13.77 -14.55 2.81
CA GLU A 105 13.04 -15.58 2.06
C GLU A 105 11.92 -14.97 1.21
N THR A 106 11.16 -14.04 1.79
CA THR A 106 10.07 -13.33 1.09
C THR A 106 10.61 -12.53 -0.09
N LEU A 107 11.73 -11.82 0.08
CA LEU A 107 12.34 -11.02 -0.99
C LEU A 107 12.94 -11.89 -2.09
N SER A 108 13.54 -13.05 -1.75
CA SER A 108 14.02 -14.02 -2.74
C SER A 108 12.86 -14.52 -3.62
N ARG A 109 11.75 -14.92 -3.00
CA ARG A 109 10.54 -15.35 -3.72
C ARG A 109 9.94 -14.21 -4.55
N ALA A 110 9.92 -12.98 -4.04
CA ALA A 110 9.45 -11.83 -4.79
C ALA A 110 10.24 -11.63 -6.09
N ASN A 111 11.57 -11.79 -6.05
CA ASN A 111 12.42 -11.74 -7.24
C ASN A 111 12.14 -12.90 -8.21
N GLU A 112 11.95 -14.12 -7.72
CA GLU A 112 11.56 -15.28 -8.55
C GLU A 112 10.19 -15.08 -9.24
N ARG A 113 9.33 -14.23 -8.67
CA ARG A 113 8.00 -13.87 -9.16
C ARG A 113 7.95 -12.53 -9.89
N ASN A 114 9.10 -12.00 -10.32
CA ASN A 114 9.22 -10.74 -11.08
C ASN A 114 8.53 -9.54 -10.41
N ILE A 115 8.48 -9.51 -9.08
CA ILE A 115 8.03 -8.34 -8.33
C ILE A 115 9.05 -7.21 -8.54
N PHE A 116 8.56 -5.99 -8.74
CA PHE A 116 9.41 -4.81 -8.93
C PHE A 116 9.81 -4.16 -7.60
N GLY A 117 8.89 -4.15 -6.64
CA GLY A 117 9.08 -3.46 -5.38
C GLY A 117 8.19 -3.99 -4.28
N THR A 118 8.34 -3.46 -3.09
CA THR A 118 7.57 -3.90 -1.93
C THR A 118 6.84 -2.74 -1.26
N LYS A 119 5.99 -3.06 -0.29
CA LYS A 119 5.31 -2.09 0.55
C LYS A 119 5.22 -2.61 1.98
N MET A 120 5.32 -1.71 2.96
CA MET A 120 5.19 -2.07 4.38
C MET A 120 4.58 -0.92 5.20
N ARG A 121 3.67 -1.24 6.13
CA ARG A 121 2.83 -0.27 6.84
C ARG A 121 3.07 -0.19 8.33
N SER A 122 3.21 1.02 8.84
CA SER A 122 3.11 1.41 10.26
C SER A 122 2.03 2.48 10.43
N VAL A 123 1.66 2.81 11.68
CA VAL A 123 0.62 3.82 11.97
C VAL A 123 1.09 4.81 13.03
N ILE A 124 0.73 6.08 12.86
CA ILE A 124 0.99 7.20 13.76
C ILE A 124 -0.36 7.76 14.24
N HIS A 125 -0.54 7.86 15.55
CA HIS A 125 -1.78 8.33 16.19
C HIS A 125 -1.60 9.69 16.88
N GLU A 126 -0.42 9.95 17.46
CA GLU A 126 -0.14 11.14 18.25
C GLU A 126 1.21 11.77 17.85
N PRO A 127 1.42 13.08 18.10
CA PRO A 127 2.63 13.81 17.72
C PRO A 127 3.81 13.51 18.66
N ASN A 128 4.03 12.23 18.94
CA ASN A 128 5.14 11.78 19.76
C ASN A 128 6.41 11.69 18.90
N ARG A 129 7.34 12.64 19.09
CA ARG A 129 8.59 12.69 18.31
C ARG A 129 9.40 11.40 18.36
N ASN A 130 9.48 10.75 19.52
CA ASN A 130 10.24 9.50 19.66
C ASN A 130 9.53 8.34 18.96
N GLY A 131 8.21 8.26 19.09
CA GLY A 131 7.40 7.23 18.41
C GLY A 131 7.46 7.37 16.88
N ILE A 132 7.24 8.59 16.37
CA ILE A 132 7.30 8.86 14.92
C ILE A 132 8.71 8.58 14.38
N LYS A 133 9.75 9.01 15.11
CA LYS A 133 11.13 8.66 14.76
C LYS A 133 11.33 7.15 14.68
N ALA A 134 10.88 6.40 15.67
CA ALA A 134 11.00 4.93 15.68
C ALA A 134 10.27 4.28 14.48
N VAL A 135 9.10 4.82 14.10
CA VAL A 135 8.38 4.39 12.90
C VAL A 135 9.21 4.60 11.63
N VAL A 136 9.78 5.79 11.45
CA VAL A 136 10.58 6.10 10.26
C VAL A 136 11.87 5.30 10.25
N ASP A 137 12.58 5.21 11.38
CA ASP A 137 13.80 4.41 11.53
C ASP A 137 13.55 2.95 11.12
N GLN A 138 12.52 2.31 11.68
CA GLN A 138 12.18 0.93 11.37
C GLN A 138 11.87 0.74 9.88
N GLN A 139 11.09 1.64 9.28
CA GLN A 139 10.71 1.57 7.87
C GLN A 139 11.96 1.72 6.96
N PHE A 140 12.85 2.67 7.22
CA PHE A 140 14.05 2.83 6.40
C PHE A 140 15.08 1.71 6.59
N ASP A 141 15.19 1.13 7.79
CA ASP A 141 16.07 -0.02 8.03
C ASP A 141 15.61 -1.25 7.24
N VAL A 142 14.29 -1.54 7.25
CA VAL A 142 13.72 -2.60 6.40
C VAL A 142 13.85 -2.23 4.92
N GLY A 143 13.64 -0.96 4.58
CA GLY A 143 13.76 -0.43 3.22
C GLY A 143 15.16 -0.65 2.62
N LYS A 144 16.22 -0.44 3.39
CA LYS A 144 17.60 -0.70 2.95
C LYS A 144 17.83 -2.17 2.62
N ARG A 145 17.30 -3.10 3.43
CA ARG A 145 17.36 -4.55 3.13
C ARG A 145 16.60 -4.92 1.85
N ILE A 146 15.47 -4.27 1.60
CA ILE A 146 14.71 -4.44 0.35
C ILE A 146 15.51 -3.95 -0.86
N ILE A 147 16.18 -2.79 -0.74
CA ILE A 147 17.06 -2.25 -1.79
C ILE A 147 18.24 -3.19 -2.06
N GLU A 148 18.86 -3.74 -1.01
CA GLU A 148 19.94 -4.73 -1.14
C GLU A 148 19.50 -5.99 -1.89
N ALA A 149 18.22 -6.36 -1.80
CA ALA A 149 17.61 -7.45 -2.56
C ALA A 149 17.23 -7.06 -4.01
N GLY A 150 17.50 -5.82 -4.43
CA GLY A 150 17.23 -5.33 -5.79
C GLY A 150 15.81 -4.83 -6.03
N LEU A 151 15.02 -4.62 -4.98
CA LEU A 151 13.60 -4.22 -5.05
C LEU A 151 13.42 -2.77 -4.57
N VAL A 152 12.38 -2.08 -5.07
CA VAL A 152 12.06 -0.71 -4.63
C VAL A 152 11.10 -0.72 -3.43
N PRO A 153 11.47 -0.22 -2.23
CA PRO A 153 10.57 -0.18 -1.09
C PRO A 153 9.59 1.01 -1.15
N ILE A 154 8.31 0.75 -0.91
CA ILE A 154 7.32 1.76 -0.55
C ILE A 154 7.25 1.86 0.98
N ILE A 155 7.70 2.99 1.51
CA ILE A 155 7.66 3.35 2.93
C ILE A 155 6.26 3.89 3.26
N GLU A 156 5.49 3.22 4.12
CA GLU A 156 4.11 3.64 4.49
C GLU A 156 3.91 3.91 5.99
N PRO A 157 4.42 5.04 6.50
CA PRO A 157 4.07 5.56 7.82
C PRO A 157 2.75 6.32 7.76
N GLU A 158 1.63 5.63 7.99
CA GLU A 158 0.29 6.21 7.94
C GLU A 158 0.02 7.09 9.15
N VAL A 159 -0.27 8.38 8.95
CA VAL A 159 -0.87 9.22 10.01
C VAL A 159 -2.37 8.98 10.02
N ASN A 160 -2.92 8.61 11.17
CA ASN A 160 -4.35 8.39 11.33
C ASN A 160 -5.14 9.68 11.04
N ILE A 161 -6.12 9.60 10.12
CA ILE A 161 -6.93 10.77 9.73
C ILE A 161 -7.80 11.33 10.87
N HIS A 162 -8.02 10.54 11.93
CA HIS A 162 -8.78 10.92 13.11
C HIS A 162 -7.89 11.40 14.27
N SER A 163 -6.59 11.59 14.06
CA SER A 163 -5.73 12.19 15.07
C SER A 163 -6.12 13.65 15.30
N ASP A 164 -6.38 14.04 16.55
CA ASP A 164 -6.68 15.44 16.92
C ASP A 164 -5.54 16.40 16.57
N ASN A 165 -4.31 15.88 16.50
CA ASN A 165 -3.09 16.62 16.19
C ASN A 165 -2.43 16.12 14.89
N LYS A 166 -3.25 15.72 13.90
CA LYS A 166 -2.78 15.19 12.61
C LYS A 166 -1.73 16.07 11.94
N GLU A 167 -1.93 17.38 11.91
CA GLU A 167 -0.99 18.32 11.28
C GLU A 167 0.39 18.30 11.96
N GLU A 168 0.45 18.24 13.29
CA GLU A 168 1.72 18.16 14.03
C GLU A 168 2.41 16.81 13.79
N CYS A 169 1.65 15.71 13.73
CA CYS A 169 2.17 14.40 13.34
C CYS A 169 2.83 14.45 11.96
N GLU A 170 2.20 15.12 10.99
CA GLU A 170 2.68 15.24 9.60
C GLU A 170 3.94 16.11 9.49
N GLU A 171 4.04 17.16 10.28
CA GLU A 171 5.24 18.00 10.36
C GLU A 171 6.44 17.20 10.89
N ILE A 172 6.27 16.49 12.02
CA ILE A 172 7.31 15.63 12.59
C ILE A 172 7.68 14.50 11.61
N LEU A 173 6.67 13.85 11.00
CA LEU A 173 6.89 12.77 10.05
C LEU A 173 7.72 13.23 8.85
N LYS A 174 7.37 14.38 8.28
CA LYS A 174 8.13 14.95 7.15
C LYS A 174 9.58 15.21 7.53
N GLU A 175 9.83 15.82 8.69
CA GLU A 175 11.18 16.09 9.20
C GLU A 175 12.00 14.80 9.31
N GLU A 176 11.44 13.74 9.90
CA GLU A 176 12.15 12.47 10.07
C GLU A 176 12.38 11.75 8.74
N ILE A 177 11.39 11.72 7.83
CA ILE A 177 11.59 11.13 6.49
C ILE A 177 12.70 11.87 5.74
N LEU A 178 12.70 13.20 5.75
CA LEU A 178 13.68 13.99 5.03
C LEU A 178 15.11 13.73 5.52
N LYS A 179 15.33 13.53 6.83
CA LYS A 179 16.64 13.14 7.37
C LYS A 179 17.12 11.83 6.76
N HIS A 180 16.28 10.79 6.78
CA HIS A 180 16.64 9.49 6.20
C HIS A 180 16.86 9.55 4.70
N LEU A 181 16.05 10.31 3.97
CA LEU A 181 16.23 10.51 2.52
C LEU A 181 17.57 11.15 2.19
N ASN A 182 18.02 12.13 2.98
CA ASN A 182 19.32 12.78 2.79
C ASN A 182 20.52 11.86 3.09
N ASP A 183 20.31 10.81 3.88
CA ASP A 183 21.33 9.81 4.22
C ASP A 183 21.42 8.67 3.19
N LEU A 184 20.48 8.57 2.25
CA LEU A 184 20.52 7.55 1.18
C LEU A 184 21.55 7.90 0.10
N SER A 185 22.26 6.87 -0.40
CA SER A 185 23.20 7.02 -1.52
C SER A 185 22.49 7.21 -2.88
N ASN A 186 23.26 7.58 -3.90
CA ASN A 186 22.75 7.90 -5.24
C ASN A 186 22.12 6.73 -6.00
N ASP A 187 22.26 5.51 -5.52
CA ASP A 187 21.66 4.28 -6.02
C ASP A 187 20.52 3.76 -5.13
N GLN A 188 20.31 4.36 -3.96
CA GLN A 188 19.24 4.01 -3.03
C GLN A 188 18.03 4.92 -3.27
N ASN A 189 17.05 4.40 -4.00
CA ASN A 189 15.77 5.07 -4.23
C ASN A 189 14.64 4.38 -3.47
N VAL A 190 13.71 5.18 -2.97
CA VAL A 190 12.50 4.71 -2.30
C VAL A 190 11.26 5.31 -2.95
N MET A 191 10.11 4.70 -2.66
CA MET A 191 8.80 5.32 -2.84
C MET A 191 8.21 5.61 -1.47
N LEU A 192 7.33 6.60 -1.38
CA LEU A 192 6.62 6.94 -0.15
C LEU A 192 5.12 6.75 -0.35
N LYS A 193 4.45 6.18 0.64
CA LYS A 193 2.98 6.13 0.71
C LYS A 193 2.50 6.80 1.98
N LEU A 194 1.88 7.97 1.84
CA LEU A 194 1.56 8.83 2.98
C LEU A 194 0.05 9.10 3.04
N THR A 195 -0.44 9.43 4.23
CA THR A 195 -1.79 9.99 4.38
C THR A 195 -1.85 11.32 3.63
N ILE A 196 -2.97 11.61 2.96
CA ILE A 196 -3.17 12.91 2.29
C ILE A 196 -3.03 14.02 3.37
N PRO A 197 -2.12 14.99 3.18
CA PRO A 197 -1.76 15.90 4.25
C PRO A 197 -2.89 16.87 4.60
N THR A 198 -2.88 17.38 5.82
CA THR A 198 -3.83 18.41 6.28
C THR A 198 -3.60 19.73 5.56
N LYS A 199 -2.33 20.12 5.43
CA LYS A 199 -1.89 21.28 4.64
C LYS A 199 -1.59 20.82 3.21
N ALA A 200 -2.24 21.42 2.22
CA ALA A 200 -1.92 21.20 0.82
C ALA A 200 -0.42 21.41 0.56
N ASN A 201 0.18 20.51 -0.21
CA ASN A 201 1.61 20.51 -0.56
C ASN A 201 2.59 20.36 0.63
N GLN A 202 2.14 19.91 1.82
CA GLN A 202 3.02 19.62 2.96
C GLN A 202 4.22 18.74 2.59
N TYR A 203 4.02 17.75 1.72
CA TYR A 203 5.04 16.80 1.29
C TYR A 203 5.75 17.15 -0.03
N LYS A 204 5.60 18.37 -0.55
CA LYS A 204 6.21 18.78 -1.83
C LYS A 204 7.73 18.62 -1.84
N GLU A 205 8.39 18.94 -0.73
CA GLU A 205 9.83 18.74 -0.55
C GLU A 205 10.24 17.26 -0.64
N LEU A 206 9.41 16.35 -0.13
CA LEU A 206 9.66 14.91 -0.26
C LEU A 206 9.42 14.43 -1.70
N ILE A 207 8.41 14.98 -2.39
CA ILE A 207 8.09 14.67 -3.79
C ILE A 207 9.25 15.07 -4.71
N ASP A 208 9.88 16.22 -4.45
CA ASP A 208 10.96 16.75 -5.27
C ASP A 208 12.34 16.16 -4.91
N HIS A 209 12.42 15.34 -3.85
CA HIS A 209 13.67 14.81 -3.36
C HIS A 209 14.29 13.81 -4.36
N PRO A 210 15.60 13.90 -4.70
CA PRO A 210 16.22 13.09 -5.75
C PRO A 210 16.27 11.59 -5.46
N ARG A 211 16.03 11.17 -4.20
CA ARG A 211 15.97 9.76 -3.77
C ARG A 211 14.56 9.18 -3.74
N VAL A 212 13.55 9.99 -4.06
CA VAL A 212 12.14 9.57 -4.08
C VAL A 212 11.71 9.37 -5.52
N ALA A 213 11.44 8.12 -5.90
CA ALA A 213 10.95 7.78 -7.23
C ALA A 213 9.50 8.27 -7.42
N ARG A 214 8.67 8.11 -6.38
CA ARG A 214 7.28 8.58 -6.36
C ARG A 214 6.73 8.67 -4.94
N VAL A 215 5.84 9.63 -4.71
CA VAL A 215 4.95 9.67 -3.54
C VAL A 215 3.54 9.34 -3.97
N VAL A 216 2.94 8.38 -3.28
CA VAL A 216 1.54 7.97 -3.45
C VAL A 216 0.76 8.20 -2.16
N ALA A 217 -0.57 8.29 -2.25
CA ALA A 217 -1.42 8.56 -1.10
C ALA A 217 -2.39 7.42 -0.81
N LEU A 218 -2.49 7.04 0.46
CA LEU A 218 -3.57 6.18 0.95
C LEU A 218 -4.84 7.03 1.19
N SER A 219 -6.02 6.43 1.03
CA SER A 219 -7.28 7.13 1.35
C SER A 219 -7.52 7.26 2.85
N GLY A 220 -6.97 6.35 3.66
CA GLY A 220 -6.91 6.46 5.13
C GLY A 220 -8.25 6.40 5.85
N GLY A 221 -9.36 6.16 5.14
CA GLY A 221 -10.71 6.19 5.70
C GLY A 221 -11.61 7.28 5.08
N TYR A 222 -11.05 8.22 4.31
CA TYR A 222 -11.84 9.10 3.47
C TYR A 222 -12.61 8.32 2.40
N SER A 223 -13.79 8.83 2.01
CA SER A 223 -14.51 8.33 0.84
C SER A 223 -13.68 8.55 -0.43
N ARG A 224 -14.01 7.83 -1.51
CA ARG A 224 -13.36 8.01 -2.82
C ARG A 224 -13.39 9.47 -3.27
N ASP A 225 -14.54 10.13 -3.16
CA ASP A 225 -14.73 11.52 -3.56
C ASP A 225 -13.93 12.48 -2.69
N GLU A 226 -13.98 12.34 -1.36
CA GLU A 226 -13.23 13.21 -0.45
C GLU A 226 -11.71 13.03 -0.65
N ALA A 227 -11.24 11.79 -0.79
CA ALA A 227 -9.83 11.51 -1.05
C ALA A 227 -9.37 12.12 -2.39
N ASN A 228 -10.21 12.04 -3.44
CA ASN A 228 -9.91 12.62 -4.74
C ASN A 228 -9.85 14.15 -4.70
N GLU A 229 -10.79 14.81 -4.01
CA GLU A 229 -10.78 16.27 -3.88
C GLU A 229 -9.53 16.75 -3.14
N LYS A 230 -9.19 16.12 -2.00
CA LYS A 230 -7.97 16.46 -1.26
C LYS A 230 -6.69 16.15 -2.06
N LEU A 231 -6.69 15.08 -2.85
CA LEU A 231 -5.55 14.71 -3.68
C LEU A 231 -5.25 15.77 -4.76
N LYS A 232 -6.28 16.37 -5.37
CA LYS A 232 -6.14 17.43 -6.40
C LYS A 232 -5.43 18.67 -5.89
N GLU A 233 -5.45 18.93 -4.58
CA GLU A 233 -4.78 20.07 -3.96
C GLU A 233 -3.27 19.85 -3.78
N ASN A 234 -2.74 18.66 -4.10
CA ASN A 234 -1.35 18.28 -3.85
C ASN A 234 -0.60 18.01 -5.17
N ASP A 235 0.33 18.90 -5.51
CA ASP A 235 1.09 18.85 -6.75
C ASP A 235 2.04 17.64 -6.77
N GLY A 236 1.85 16.77 -7.76
CA GLY A 236 2.68 15.58 -7.94
C GLY A 236 2.39 14.46 -6.95
N LEU A 237 1.30 14.50 -6.19
CA LEU A 237 0.83 13.37 -5.38
C LEU A 237 -0.16 12.52 -6.19
N ILE A 238 0.00 11.19 -6.21
CA ILE A 238 -0.93 10.27 -6.91
C ILE A 238 -1.59 9.29 -5.94
N ALA A 239 -2.69 8.66 -6.33
CA ALA A 239 -3.42 7.74 -5.47
C ALA A 239 -2.74 6.35 -5.37
N SER A 240 -2.88 5.72 -4.20
CA SER A 240 -2.66 4.29 -3.96
C SER A 240 -3.77 3.78 -3.04
N PHE A 241 -4.97 3.74 -3.60
CA PHE A 241 -6.19 3.36 -2.88
C PHE A 241 -6.43 1.85 -2.94
N SER A 242 -7.08 1.33 -1.89
CA SER A 242 -7.54 -0.06 -1.83
C SER A 242 -9.06 -0.09 -1.84
N ARG A 243 -9.69 -0.09 -0.67
CA ARG A 243 -11.16 -0.08 -0.52
C ARG A 243 -11.82 1.08 -1.25
N ALA A 244 -11.26 2.28 -1.13
CA ALA A 244 -11.80 3.45 -1.81
C ALA A 244 -11.80 3.32 -3.34
N LEU A 245 -10.94 2.48 -3.95
CA LEU A 245 -11.00 2.22 -5.40
C LEU A 245 -12.18 1.29 -5.75
N ALA A 246 -12.45 0.30 -4.90
CA ALA A 246 -13.39 -0.80 -5.14
C ALA A 246 -14.74 -0.63 -4.40
N ASP A 247 -15.02 0.55 -3.85
CA ASP A 247 -16.12 0.78 -2.89
C ASP A 247 -17.51 0.54 -3.50
N ASP A 248 -17.65 0.77 -4.81
CA ASP A 248 -18.90 0.58 -5.56
C ASP A 248 -18.96 -0.78 -6.29
N LEU A 249 -17.97 -1.65 -6.07
CA LEU A 249 -17.92 -2.97 -6.70
C LEU A 249 -18.62 -4.01 -5.83
N ASN A 250 -19.40 -4.89 -6.45
CA ASN A 250 -20.13 -5.95 -5.75
C ASN A 250 -20.11 -7.27 -6.52
N ALA A 251 -20.06 -8.38 -5.79
CA ALA A 251 -20.09 -9.74 -6.35
C ALA A 251 -21.33 -10.00 -7.21
N ASN A 252 -22.47 -9.38 -6.89
CA ASN A 252 -23.74 -9.60 -7.58
C ASN A 252 -23.98 -8.68 -8.79
N GLN A 253 -23.07 -7.73 -9.06
CA GLN A 253 -23.15 -6.92 -10.28
C GLN A 253 -22.96 -7.80 -11.52
N SER A 254 -23.70 -7.49 -12.58
CA SER A 254 -23.36 -7.98 -13.91
C SER A 254 -21.97 -7.48 -14.34
N ASP A 255 -21.35 -8.13 -15.32
CA ASP A 255 -20.04 -7.68 -15.82
C ASP A 255 -20.11 -6.28 -16.43
N GLU A 256 -21.23 -5.90 -17.05
CA GLU A 256 -21.42 -4.55 -17.59
C GLU A 256 -21.48 -3.49 -16.47
N GLU A 257 -22.25 -3.74 -15.41
CA GLU A 257 -22.33 -2.84 -14.25
C GLU A 257 -20.98 -2.73 -13.53
N PHE A 258 -20.31 -3.86 -13.31
CA PHE A 258 -19.01 -3.92 -12.65
C PHE A 258 -17.93 -3.16 -13.42
N ASN A 259 -17.87 -3.34 -14.75
CA ASN A 259 -16.87 -2.66 -15.57
C ASN A 259 -17.13 -1.14 -15.71
N THR A 260 -18.38 -0.70 -15.51
CA THR A 260 -18.78 0.71 -15.64
C THR A 260 -18.55 1.52 -14.34
N ALA A 261 -18.62 0.87 -13.17
CA ALA A 261 -18.51 1.48 -11.83
C ALA A 261 -17.07 1.93 -11.46
#